data_AF-W1VQV9-F1
#
_entry.id   AF-W1VQV9-F1
#
_cell.length_a   1.000
_cell.length_b   1.000
_cell.length_c   1.000
_cell.angle_alpha   90.00
_cell.angle_beta   90.00
_cell.angle_gamma   90.00
#
_symmetry.space_group_name_H-M   'P 1'
#
loop_
_entity.id
_entity.type
_entity.pdbx_description
1 polymer ?
#
loop_
_entity_poly.entity_id
_entity_poly.type
_entity_poly.pdbx_seq_one_letter_code
_entity_poly.pdbx_strand_id
1 'polypeptide(L)'
;MSRVVIIGGHGKVALAASALLRDAGYEVVSVIRNPEHADEVEAAGARPLLLSVEDATQEALANALGGADAVVWSAGAGGKGGP
;
A
#
# COMPACT_ATOMS: atom_id res chain seq x y z
N MET A 1 -11.93 12.84 6.00
CA MET A 1 -11.68 11.44 5.61
C MET A 1 -10.28 11.11 6.12
N SER A 2 -10.09 10.06 6.92
CA SER A 2 -8.75 9.71 7.39
C SER A 2 -7.98 8.96 6.31
N ARG A 3 -6.68 9.25 6.18
CA ARG A 3 -5.81 8.71 5.13
C ARG A 3 -4.98 7.55 5.65
N VAL A 4 -5.07 6.40 5.00
CA VAL A 4 -4.29 5.20 5.30
C VAL A 4 -3.35 4.89 4.14
N VAL A 5 -2.07 4.69 4.43
CA VAL A 5 -1.08 4.23 3.44
C VAL A 5 -0.72 2.78 3.69
N ILE A 6 -0.82 1.93 2.67
CA ILE A 6 -0.46 0.51 2.74
C ILE A 6 0.86 0.29 2.01
N ILE A 7 1.86 -0.26 2.70
CA ILE A 7 3.12 -0.72 2.11
C ILE A 7 2.99 -2.20 1.73
N GLY A 8 3.42 -2.55 0.51
CA GLY A 8 3.22 -3.89 -0.06
C GLY A 8 1.86 -4.03 -0.77
N GLY A 9 1.43 -2.97 -1.45
CA GLY A 9 0.04 -2.66 -1.79
C GLY A 9 -0.74 -3.62 -2.68
N HIS A 10 -0.07 -4.60 -3.31
CA HIS A 10 -0.70 -5.64 -4.14
C HIS A 10 -0.70 -7.03 -3.47
N GLY A 11 -0.15 -7.17 -2.28
CA GLY A 11 -0.23 -8.43 -1.53
C GLY A 11 -1.69 -8.78 -1.20
N LYS A 12 -1.98 -10.08 -1.01
CA LYS A 12 -3.33 -10.56 -0.68
C LYS A 12 -3.94 -9.85 0.54
N VAL A 13 -3.11 -9.59 1.56
CA VAL A 13 -3.52 -8.84 2.76
C VAL A 13 -3.80 -7.37 2.44
N ALA A 14 -2.97 -6.73 1.60
CA ALA A 14 -3.16 -5.34 1.19
C ALA A 14 -4.48 -5.16 0.44
N LEU A 15 -4.76 -6.01 -0.56
CA LEU A 15 -5.99 -5.92 -1.35
C LEU A 15 -7.24 -6.11 -0.48
N ALA A 16 -7.22 -7.09 0.44
CA ALA A 16 -8.31 -7.30 1.39
C ALA A 16 -8.48 -6.11 2.35
N ALA A 17 -7.37 -5.57 2.87
CA ALA A 17 -7.41 -4.41 3.75
C ALA A 17 -7.89 -3.14 3.03
N SER A 18 -7.49 -2.92 1.77
CA SER A 18 -7.95 -1.81 0.94
C SER A 18 -9.47 -1.79 0.80
N ALA A 19 -10.09 -2.94 0.51
CA ALA A 19 -11.54 -3.04 0.40
C ALA A 19 -12.24 -2.71 1.73
N LEU A 20 -11.78 -3.31 2.84
CA LEU A 20 -12.35 -3.07 4.17
C LEU A 20 -12.21 -1.61 4.62
N LEU A 21 -11.05 -1.01 4.38
CA LEU A 21 -10.77 0.39 4.75
C LEU A 21 -11.59 1.36 3.88
N ARG A 22 -11.71 1.10 2.58
CA ARG A 22 -12.60 1.88 1.70
C ARG A 22 -14.03 1.82 2.21
N ASP A 23 -14.55 0.63 2.49
CA ASP A 23 -15.93 0.43 2.93
C ASP A 23 -16.21 1.10 4.29
N ALA A 24 -15.19 1.22 5.13
CA ALA A 24 -15.23 1.98 6.38
C ALA A 24 -15.07 3.51 6.20
N GLY A 25 -14.91 4.01 4.98
CA GLY A 25 -14.82 5.43 4.67
C GLY A 25 -13.43 6.05 4.84
N TYR A 26 -12.36 5.26 4.73
CA TYR A 26 -10.99 5.77 4.68
C TYR A 26 -10.56 6.07 3.24
N GLU A 27 -9.68 7.07 3.08
CA GLU A 27 -8.91 7.23 1.84
C GLU A 27 -7.71 6.28 1.91
N VAL A 28 -7.62 5.32 0.98
CA VAL A 28 -6.55 4.32 0.97
C VAL A 28 -5.58 4.62 -0.15
N VAL A 29 -4.29 4.73 0.18
CA VAL A 29 -3.19 4.78 -0.79
C VAL A 29 -2.39 3.50 -0.69
N SER A 30 -2.20 2.79 -1.79
CA SER A 30 -1.47 1.51 -1.82
C SER A 30 -0.14 1.66 -2.55
N VAL A 31 0.96 1.48 -1.83
CA VAL A 31 2.32 1.59 -2.37
C VAL A 31 2.71 0.30 -3.08
N ILE A 32 2.92 0.39 -4.38
CA ILE A 32 3.32 -0.72 -5.26
C ILE A 32 4.63 -0.39 -5.97
N ARG A 33 5.41 -1.42 -6.31
CA ARG A 33 6.63 -1.27 -7.12
C ARG A 33 6.48 -1.67 -8.58
N ASN A 34 5.51 -2.54 -8.87
CA ASN A 34 5.19 -2.96 -10.24
C ASN A 34 4.00 -2.13 -10.74
N PRO A 35 4.14 -1.32 -11.80
CA PRO A 35 3.03 -0.54 -12.35
C PRO A 35 1.88 -1.42 -12.87
N GLU A 36 2.14 -2.66 -13.27
CA GLU A 36 1.09 -3.60 -13.74
C GLU A 36 0.07 -3.96 -12.64
N HIS A 37 0.40 -3.71 -11.37
CA HIS A 37 -0.51 -3.97 -10.25
C HIS A 37 -1.54 -2.85 -10.02
N ALA A 38 -1.47 -1.74 -10.75
CA ALA A 38 -2.29 -0.56 -10.51
C ALA A 38 -3.79 -0.85 -10.64
N ASP A 39 -4.21 -1.53 -11.71
CA ASP A 39 -5.63 -1.81 -11.99
C ASP A 39 -6.27 -2.64 -10.87
N GLU A 40 -5.57 -3.65 -10.35
CA GLU A 40 -6.06 -4.47 -9.23
C GLU A 40 -6.12 -3.70 -7.91
N VAL A 41 -5.19 -2.78 -7.68
CA VAL A 41 -5.20 -1.88 -6.52
C VAL A 41 -6.38 -0.92 -6.57
N GLU A 42 -6.65 -0.34 -7.73
CA GLU A 42 -7.81 0.53 -7.96
C GLU A 42 -9.12 -0.24 -7.80
N ALA A 43 -9.20 -1.46 -8.36
CA ALA A 43 -10.35 -2.35 -8.20
C ALA A 43 -10.61 -2.72 -6.73
N ALA A 44 -9.55 -2.85 -5.92
CA ALA A 44 -9.65 -3.07 -4.47
C ALA A 44 -10.01 -1.79 -3.67
N GLY A 45 -10.14 -0.64 -4.33
CA GLY A 45 -10.61 0.59 -3.72
C GLY A 45 -9.52 1.50 -3.15
N ALA A 46 -8.26 1.28 -3.52
CA ALA A 46 -7.14 2.12 -3.12
C ALA A 46 -6.55 2.88 -4.31
N ARG A 47 -5.94 4.03 -4.04
CA ARG A 47 -5.16 4.79 -5.03
C ARG A 47 -3.74 4.21 -5.12
N PRO A 48 -3.27 3.77 -6.30
CA PRO A 48 -1.92 3.26 -6.44
C PRO A 48 -0.89 4.39 -6.31
N LEU A 49 0.18 4.11 -5.58
CA LEU A 49 1.38 4.95 -5.50
C LEU A 49 2.59 4.12 -5.92
N LEU A 50 3.16 4.44 -7.08
CA LEU A 50 4.33 3.72 -7.60
C LEU A 50 5.59 4.18 -6.85
N LEU A 51 6.10 3.34 -5.96
CA LEU A 51 7.33 3.55 -5.21
C LEU A 51 7.92 2.20 -4.78
N SER A 52 9.20 1.98 -5.06
CA SER A 52 9.96 0.86 -4.48
C SER A 52 10.52 1.29 -3.14
N VAL A 53 10.07 0.67 -2.04
CA VAL A 53 10.58 0.96 -0.68
C VAL A 53 12.04 0.52 -0.52
N GLU A 54 12.49 -0.45 -1.32
CA GLU A 54 13.88 -0.94 -1.31
C GLU A 54 14.85 0.10 -1.93
N ASP A 55 14.38 0.87 -2.91
CA ASP A 55 15.20 1.81 -3.68
C ASP A 55 14.96 3.29 -3.28
N ALA A 56 13.90 3.57 -2.54
CA ALA A 56 13.49 4.93 -2.19
C ALA A 56 14.45 5.58 -1.18
N THR A 57 14.70 6.87 -1.35
CA THR A 57 15.37 7.68 -0.32
C THR A 57 14.45 7.91 0.88
N GLN A 58 15.03 8.33 2.00
CA GLN A 58 14.27 8.72 3.19
C GLN A 58 13.26 9.83 2.88
N GLU A 59 13.65 10.83 2.08
CA GLU A 59 12.78 11.93 1.67
C GLU A 59 11.62 11.45 0.79
N ALA A 60 11.90 10.54 -0.14
CA ALA A 60 10.86 9.95 -0.99
C ALA A 60 9.83 9.16 -0.16
N LEU A 61 10.29 8.38 0.82
CA LEU A 61 9.40 7.68 1.76
C LEU A 61 8.62 8.67 2.64
N ALA A 62 9.28 9.70 3.19
CA ALA A 62 8.63 10.71 4.00
C ALA A 62 7.52 11.44 3.21
N ASN A 63 7.76 11.77 1.94
CA ASN A 63 6.76 12.38 1.07
C ASN A 63 5.59 11.43 0.77
N ALA A 64 5.86 10.14 0.55
CA ALA A 64 4.81 9.15 0.30
C ALA A 64 3.89 8.95 1.51
N LEU A 65 4.47 8.94 2.71
CA LEU A 65 3.77 8.73 3.98
C LEU A 65 3.18 10.03 4.56
N GLY A 66 3.62 11.20 4.08
CA GLY A 66 3.19 12.50 4.57
C GLY A 66 1.67 12.67 4.56
N GLY A 67 1.11 13.13 5.68
CA GLY A 67 -0.34 13.33 5.84
C GLY A 67 -1.14 12.03 6.01
N ALA A 68 -0.51 10.87 6.17
CA ALA A 68 -1.21 9.66 6.59
C ALA A 68 -1.55 9.72 8.08
N ASP A 69 -2.77 9.32 8.44
CA ASP A 69 -3.17 9.10 9.83
C ASP A 69 -2.70 7.73 10.33
N ALA A 70 -2.56 6.77 9.41
CA ALA A 70 -2.05 5.43 9.70
C ALA A 70 -1.24 4.87 8.53
N VAL A 71 -0.24 4.06 8.86
CA VAL A 71 0.54 3.28 7.90
C VAL A 71 0.38 1.80 8.21
N VAL A 72 -0.07 1.02 7.23
CA VAL A 72 -0.18 -0.43 7.31
C VAL A 72 0.99 -1.06 6.57
N TRP A 73 1.90 -1.69 7.30
CA TRP A 73 2.99 -2.43 6.70
C TRP A 73 2.58 -3.89 6.47
N SER A 74 2.19 -4.21 5.23
CA SER A 74 1.77 -5.57 4.83
C SER A 74 2.82 -6.30 3.98
N ALA A 75 3.89 -5.60 3.60
CA ALA A 75 4.99 -6.19 2.85
C ALA A 75 5.67 -7.30 3.66
N GLY A 76 5.86 -8.46 3.03
CA GLY A 76 6.55 -9.60 3.58
C GLY A 76 7.09 -10.50 2.46
N ALA A 77 7.83 -11.55 2.81
CA ALA A 77 8.51 -12.41 1.83
C ALA A 77 7.57 -13.33 1.01
N GLY A 78 6.25 -13.19 1.16
CA GLY A 78 5.27 -14.03 0.46
C GLY A 78 5.40 -15.52 0.81
N GLY A 79 5.83 -15.84 2.03
CA GLY A 79 6.10 -17.22 2.46
C GLY A 79 7.49 -17.75 2.09
N LYS A 80 8.35 -16.96 1.44
CA LYS A 80 9.75 -17.32 1.19
C LYS A 80 10.59 -17.14 2.46
N GLY A 81 11.56 -18.03 2.67
CA GLY A 81 12.47 -17.97 3.83
C GLY A 81 12.02 -18.75 5.06
N GLY A 82 11.00 -19.62 4.93
CA GLY A 82 10.71 -20.66 5.94
C GLY A 82 11.73 -21.81 5.89
N PRO A 83 11.78 -22.68 6.93
CA PRO A 83 12.68 -23.83 6.99
C PRO A 83 12.48 -24.83 5.83
#